data_AF-A0A1M7SBG8-F1
#
_entry.id   AF-A0A1M7SBG8-F1
#
_cell.length_a   1.000
_cell.length_b   1.000
_cell.length_c   1.000
_cell.angle_alpha   90.00
_cell.angle_beta   90.00
_cell.angle_gamma   90.00
#
_symmetry.space_group_name_H-M   'P 1'
#
loop_
_entity.id
_entity.type
_entity.pdbx_description
1 polymer ?
#
loop_
_entity_poly.entity_id
_entity_poly.type
_entity_poly.pdbx_seq_one_letter_code
_entity_poly.pdbx_strand_id
1 'polypeptide(L)'
;MPQVAARISSDQEKWLKDYFRTKSAGAEFILPWAVDTFFRATALIKGFFSSAELKTIVEAHKDIRLSPDQTKLSYLLLRLSDSCKNNQIHLKHGASYETLEAKIKELDDTAAAALMIWAAAFWVSKNNSNENLEDYVKC
;
A
#
# COMPACT_ATOMS: atom_id res chain seq x y z
N MET A 1 12.03 -24.90 7.08
CA MET A 1 11.05 -23.80 7.03
C MET A 1 10.14 -24.03 5.84
N PRO A 2 8.81 -24.00 5.96
CA PRO A 2 7.94 -24.12 4.80
C PRO A 2 8.23 -22.92 3.88
N GLN A 3 8.65 -23.18 2.65
CA GLN A 3 8.88 -22.15 1.65
C GLN A 3 7.52 -21.51 1.34
N VAL A 4 7.27 -20.31 1.87
CA VAL A 4 6.07 -19.54 1.52
C VAL A 4 6.33 -18.95 0.14
N ALA A 5 5.99 -19.71 -0.89
CA ALA A 5 6.10 -19.24 -2.26
C ALA A 5 5.22 -17.99 -2.44
N ALA A 6 5.72 -17.00 -3.19
CA ALA A 6 4.92 -15.88 -3.63
C ALA A 6 3.67 -16.42 -4.35
N ARG A 7 2.49 -16.04 -3.84
CA ARG A 7 1.18 -16.40 -4.41
C ARG A 7 0.96 -15.57 -5.67
N ILE A 8 1.48 -16.06 -6.79
CA ILE A 8 1.18 -15.53 -8.12
C ILE A 8 0.08 -16.37 -8.76
N SER A 9 -0.77 -15.75 -9.58
CA SER A 9 -1.81 -16.48 -10.31
C SER A 9 -1.21 -17.37 -11.41
N SER A 10 -1.97 -18.34 -11.90
CA SER A 10 -1.60 -19.17 -13.05
C SER A 10 -1.27 -18.33 -14.29
N ASP A 11 -2.00 -17.23 -14.48
CA ASP A 11 -1.83 -16.33 -15.62
C ASP A 11 -0.53 -15.51 -15.49
N GLN A 12 -0.22 -15.02 -14.29
CA GLN A 12 1.04 -14.35 -14.00
C GLN A 12 2.23 -15.31 -14.19
N GLU A 13 2.10 -16.56 -13.75
CA GLU A 13 3.13 -17.57 -13.96
C GLU A 13 3.34 -17.86 -15.44
N LYS A 14 2.26 -18.00 -16.21
CA LYS A 14 2.32 -18.17 -17.66
C LYS A 14 3.02 -16.99 -18.33
N TRP A 15 2.61 -15.75 -18.01
CA TRP A 15 3.26 -14.55 -18.53
C TRP A 15 4.76 -14.49 -18.21
N LEU A 16 5.16 -14.79 -16.96
CA LEU A 16 6.57 -14.84 -16.58
C LEU A 16 7.35 -15.88 -17.37
N LYS A 17 6.77 -17.06 -17.60
CA LYS A 17 7.42 -18.11 -18.41
C LYS A 17 7.49 -17.73 -19.88
N ASP A 18 6.47 -17.09 -20.43
CA ASP A 18 6.43 -16.69 -21.84
C ASP A 18 7.50 -15.62 -22.15
N TYR A 19 7.72 -14.66 -21.23
CA TYR A 19 8.72 -13.59 -21.42
C TYR A 19 10.12 -13.94 -20.92
N PHE A 20 10.25 -14.58 -19.75
CA PHE A 20 11.53 -14.83 -19.08
C PHE A 20 11.96 -16.31 -19.09
N ARG A 21 11.23 -17.19 -19.78
CA ARG A 21 11.40 -18.66 -19.85
C ARG A 21 11.14 -19.40 -18.55
N THR A 22 11.44 -18.80 -17.40
CA THR A 22 11.20 -19.38 -16.08
C THR A 22 10.62 -18.35 -15.11
N LYS A 23 9.86 -18.83 -14.12
CA LYS A 23 9.34 -17.99 -13.03
C LYS A 23 10.46 -17.33 -12.24
N SER A 24 11.53 -18.06 -11.94
CA SER A 24 12.65 -17.57 -11.13
C SER A 24 13.41 -16.44 -11.84
N ALA A 25 13.69 -16.59 -13.13
CA ALA A 25 14.35 -15.54 -13.92
C ALA A 25 13.50 -14.26 -13.94
N GLY A 26 12.19 -14.37 -14.22
CA GLY A 26 11.31 -13.19 -14.21
C GLY A 26 11.22 -12.52 -12.84
N ALA A 27 11.18 -13.31 -11.76
CA ALA A 27 11.20 -12.78 -10.40
C ALA A 27 12.52 -12.06 -10.07
N GLU A 28 13.66 -12.58 -10.52
CA GLU A 28 14.98 -11.99 -10.30
C GLU A 28 15.12 -10.60 -10.93
N PHE A 29 14.46 -10.34 -12.06
CA PHE A 29 14.47 -9.01 -12.69
C PHE A 29 13.38 -8.06 -12.15
N ILE A 30 12.16 -8.56 -11.96
CA ILE A 30 11.02 -7.72 -11.60
C ILE A 30 11.06 -7.34 -10.12
N LEU A 31 11.48 -8.23 -9.22
CA LEU A 31 11.46 -7.95 -7.79
C LEU A 31 12.38 -6.78 -7.40
N PRO A 32 13.65 -6.71 -7.84
CA PRO A 32 14.50 -5.56 -7.54
C PRO A 32 13.88 -4.25 -8.03
N TRP A 33 13.36 -4.24 -9.27
CA TRP A 33 12.68 -3.06 -9.81
C TRP A 33 11.44 -2.66 -9.01
N ALA A 34 10.62 -3.63 -8.59
CA ALA A 34 9.42 -3.39 -7.79
C ALA A 34 9.77 -2.82 -6.41
N VAL A 35 10.82 -3.33 -5.77
CA VAL A 35 11.35 -2.83 -4.49
C VAL A 35 11.85 -1.40 -4.64
N ASP A 36 12.66 -1.11 -5.65
CA ASP A 36 13.17 0.24 -5.91
C ASP A 36 12.04 1.24 -6.20
N THR A 37 11.06 0.82 -7.00
CA THR A 37 9.88 1.62 -7.34
C THR A 37 9.04 1.90 -6.10
N PHE A 38 8.82 0.89 -5.26
CA PHE A 38 8.09 1.02 -4.00
C PHE A 38 8.75 2.04 -3.07
N PHE A 39 10.07 1.94 -2.81
CA PHE A 39 10.75 2.87 -1.91
C PHE A 39 10.80 4.29 -2.49
N ARG A 40 10.99 4.44 -3.80
CA ARG A 40 10.94 5.75 -4.47
C ARG A 40 9.56 6.40 -4.31
N ALA A 41 8.49 5.67 -4.57
CA ALA A 41 7.13 6.17 -4.41
C ALA A 41 6.84 6.54 -2.96
N THR A 42 7.22 5.68 -2.01
CA THR A 42 7.00 5.90 -0.57
C THR A 42 7.73 7.15 -0.07
N ALA A 43 8.94 7.41 -0.56
CA ALA A 43 9.68 8.63 -0.22
C ALA A 43 8.97 9.91 -0.70
N LEU A 44 8.36 9.88 -1.90
CA LEU A 44 7.58 11.01 -2.42
C LEU A 44 6.30 11.24 -1.60
N ILE A 45 5.58 10.16 -1.28
CA ILE A 45 4.33 10.18 -0.52
C ILE A 45 4.52 10.80 0.87
N LYS A 46 5.60 10.47 1.56
CA LYS A 46 5.90 10.97 2.91
C LYS A 46 6.06 12.49 2.97
N GLY A 47 6.52 13.14 1.89
CA GLY A 47 6.60 14.59 1.80
C GLY A 47 5.30 15.28 1.40
N PHE A 48 4.33 14.51 0.88
CA PHE A 48 3.10 15.04 0.28
C PHE A 48 1.91 15.05 1.25
N PHE A 49 1.86 14.09 2.17
CA PHE A 49 0.84 13.98 3.20
C PHE A 49 1.35 14.46 4.57
N SER A 50 0.47 15.07 5.33
CA SER A 50 0.70 15.36 6.75
C SER A 50 0.64 14.09 7.60
N SER A 51 1.20 14.15 8.82
CA SER A 51 1.13 13.04 9.77
C SER A 51 -0.31 12.59 10.07
N ALA A 52 -1.26 13.52 10.18
CA ALA A 52 -2.68 13.22 10.42
C ALA A 52 -3.31 12.46 9.24
N GLU A 53 -3.00 12.88 8.01
CA GLU A 53 -3.45 12.22 6.78
C GLU A 53 -2.87 10.81 6.68
N LEU A 54 -1.56 10.65 6.92
CA LEU A 54 -0.89 9.34 6.91
C LEU A 54 -1.49 8.38 7.94
N LYS A 55 -1.75 8.84 9.17
CA LYS A 55 -2.41 8.03 10.21
C LYS A 55 -3.79 7.58 9.79
N THR A 56 -4.56 8.49 9.18
CA THR A 56 -5.89 8.17 8.65
C THR A 56 -5.81 7.09 7.59
N ILE A 57 -4.84 7.18 6.68
CA ILE A 57 -4.62 6.17 5.64
C ILE A 57 -4.24 4.82 6.23
N VAL A 58 -3.33 4.79 7.20
CA VAL A 58 -2.92 3.55 7.88
C VAL A 58 -4.12 2.91 8.59
N GLU A 59 -4.87 3.67 9.39
CA GLU A 59 -6.05 3.16 10.11
C GLU A 59 -7.14 2.63 9.15
N ALA A 60 -7.33 3.28 7.99
CA ALA A 60 -8.27 2.80 6.97
C ALA A 60 -7.91 1.41 6.44
N HIS A 61 -6.63 1.02 6.49
CA HIS A 61 -6.13 -0.28 6.00
C HIS A 61 -6.03 -1.36 7.07
N LYS A 62 -6.57 -1.10 8.27
CA LYS A 62 -6.63 -2.08 9.34
C LYS A 62 -7.50 -3.29 8.93
N ASP A 63 -7.00 -4.48 9.24
CA ASP A 63 -7.65 -5.78 9.00
C ASP A 63 -7.95 -6.09 7.52
N ILE A 64 -7.27 -5.43 6.58
CA ILE A 64 -7.40 -5.70 5.14
C ILE A 64 -6.30 -6.63 4.66
N ARG A 65 -6.69 -7.60 3.83
CA ARG A 65 -5.75 -8.38 3.03
C ARG A 65 -5.76 -7.86 1.59
N LEU A 66 -4.80 -7.00 1.25
CA LEU A 66 -4.67 -6.47 -0.11
C LEU A 66 -4.38 -7.60 -1.09
N SER A 67 -5.19 -7.69 -2.15
CA SER A 67 -4.91 -8.50 -3.31
C SER A 67 -4.33 -7.64 -4.45
N PRO A 68 -3.58 -8.23 -5.41
CA PRO A 68 -2.95 -7.46 -6.49
C PRO A 68 -3.92 -6.67 -7.38
N ASP A 69 -5.18 -7.10 -7.46
CA ASP A 69 -6.27 -6.42 -8.17
C ASP A 69 -6.85 -5.21 -7.41
N GLN A 70 -6.53 -5.09 -6.11
CA GLN A 70 -7.01 -4.04 -5.20
C GLN A 70 -5.95 -2.97 -4.91
N THR A 71 -4.95 -2.79 -5.78
CA THR A 71 -3.87 -1.82 -5.59
C THR A 71 -3.97 -0.59 -6.50
N LYS A 72 -5.13 -0.37 -7.15
CA LYS A 72 -5.37 0.81 -7.99
C LYS A 72 -5.87 2.02 -7.20
N LEU A 73 -5.67 3.21 -7.75
CA LEU A 73 -6.14 4.48 -7.18
C LEU A 73 -7.63 4.48 -6.85
N SER A 74 -8.46 3.92 -7.73
CA SER A 74 -9.91 3.85 -7.53
C SER A 74 -10.30 3.05 -6.29
N TYR A 75 -9.56 1.99 -5.98
CA TYR A 75 -9.78 1.19 -4.78
C TYR A 75 -9.36 1.95 -3.51
N LEU A 76 -8.21 2.64 -3.55
CA LEU A 76 -7.76 3.50 -2.46
C LEU A 76 -8.81 4.57 -2.11
N LEU A 77 -9.35 5.25 -3.13
CA LEU A 77 -10.38 6.27 -2.96
C LEU A 77 -11.65 5.70 -2.34
N LEU A 78 -12.15 4.57 -2.87
CA LEU A 78 -13.33 3.89 -2.33
C LEU A 78 -13.12 3.56 -0.85
N ARG A 79 -11.97 2.96 -0.52
CA ARG A 79 -11.68 2.50 0.85
C ARG A 79 -11.61 3.65 1.83
N LEU A 80 -10.96 4.74 1.46
CA LEU A 80 -10.86 5.92 2.31
C LEU A 80 -12.20 6.64 2.43
N SER A 81 -13.00 6.68 1.36
CA SER A 81 -14.36 7.22 1.41
C SER A 81 -15.20 6.47 2.45
N ASP A 82 -15.24 5.15 2.36
CA ASP A 82 -16.03 4.32 3.28
C ASP A 82 -15.56 4.47 4.72
N SER A 83 -14.25 4.42 4.94
CA SER A 83 -13.68 4.54 6.28
C SER A 83 -13.92 5.93 6.88
N CYS A 84 -13.78 6.99 6.09
CA CYS A 84 -13.98 8.36 6.54
C CYS A 84 -15.47 8.67 6.78
N LYS A 85 -16.36 8.22 5.90
CA LYS A 85 -17.80 8.48 6.02
C LYS A 85 -18.46 7.65 7.12
N ASN A 86 -18.14 6.37 7.21
CA ASN A 86 -18.81 5.47 8.15
C ASN A 86 -18.18 5.49 9.55
N ASN A 87 -16.84 5.57 9.61
CA ASN A 87 -16.10 5.44 10.88
C ASN A 87 -15.47 6.77 11.35
N GLN A 88 -15.60 7.84 10.56
CA GLN A 88 -15.08 9.17 10.90
C GLN A 88 -13.60 9.20 11.31
N ILE A 89 -12.80 8.29 10.75
CA ILE A 89 -11.38 8.12 11.14
C ILE A 89 -10.53 9.37 10.88
N HIS A 90 -10.91 10.21 9.91
CA HIS A 90 -10.23 11.46 9.63
C HIS A 90 -10.39 12.45 10.80
N LEU A 91 -11.56 12.50 11.44
CA LEU A 91 -11.80 13.34 12.63
C LEU A 91 -10.96 12.87 13.83
N LYS A 92 -10.80 11.55 14.00
CA LYS A 92 -9.97 10.96 15.07
C LYS A 92 -8.51 11.42 15.02
N HIS A 93 -7.98 11.60 13.81
CA HIS A 93 -6.59 12.01 13.59
C HIS A 93 -6.42 13.51 13.30
N GLY A 94 -7.52 14.27 13.21
CA GLY A 94 -7.48 15.70 12.90
C GLY A 94 -7.21 16.03 11.43
N ALA A 95 -7.57 15.15 10.50
CA ALA A 95 -7.47 15.37 9.06
C ALA A 95 -8.83 15.78 8.44
N SER A 96 -8.80 16.53 7.33
CA SER A 96 -9.99 16.77 6.48
C SER A 96 -10.03 15.72 5.38
N TYR A 97 -11.19 15.09 5.21
CA TYR A 97 -11.38 14.10 4.14
C TYR A 97 -11.30 14.76 2.76
N GLU A 98 -11.83 15.97 2.58
CA GLU A 98 -11.82 16.68 1.30
C GLU A 98 -10.39 16.97 0.82
N THR A 99 -9.54 17.48 1.72
CA THR A 99 -8.12 17.73 1.43
C THR A 99 -7.39 16.43 1.13
N LEU A 100 -7.63 15.39 1.94
CA LEU A 100 -7.04 14.07 1.75
C LEU A 100 -7.44 13.46 0.40
N GLU A 101 -8.72 13.53 0.04
CA GLU A 101 -9.25 13.01 -1.22
C GLU A 101 -8.67 13.75 -2.43
N ALA A 102 -8.56 15.08 -2.37
CA ALA A 102 -7.96 15.89 -3.43
C ALA A 102 -6.50 15.47 -3.69
N LYS A 103 -5.70 15.35 -2.61
CA LYS A 103 -4.31 14.87 -2.69
C LYS A 103 -4.21 13.47 -3.30
N ILE A 104 -5.08 12.54 -2.88
CA ILE A 104 -5.04 11.18 -3.40
C ILE A 104 -5.33 11.14 -4.89
N LYS A 105 -6.25 11.97 -5.39
CA LYS A 105 -6.57 12.05 -6.82
C LYS A 105 -5.38 12.52 -7.68
N GLU A 106 -4.36 13.14 -7.10
CA GLU A 106 -3.13 13.54 -7.80
C GLU A 106 -2.11 12.38 -7.92
N LEU A 107 -2.32 11.28 -7.20
CA LEU A 107 -1.45 10.11 -7.27
C LEU A 107 -1.70 9.31 -8.56
N ASP A 108 -0.64 8.74 -9.11
CA ASP A 108 -0.77 7.67 -10.10
C ASP A 108 -1.04 6.31 -9.43
N ASP A 109 -1.38 5.30 -10.24
CA ASP A 109 -1.64 3.95 -9.73
C ASP A 109 -0.43 3.35 -9.01
N THR A 110 0.80 3.72 -9.40
CA THR A 110 2.03 3.24 -8.77
C THR A 110 2.18 3.77 -7.35
N ALA A 111 2.00 5.08 -7.16
CA ALA A 111 2.03 5.72 -5.87
C ALA A 111 0.87 5.27 -4.99
N ALA A 112 -0.34 5.13 -5.56
CA ALA A 112 -1.48 4.58 -4.84
C ALA A 112 -1.20 3.15 -4.33
N ALA A 113 -0.66 2.28 -5.18
CA ALA A 113 -0.27 0.93 -4.79
C ALA A 113 0.78 0.94 -3.68
N ALA A 114 1.83 1.74 -3.80
CA ALA A 114 2.87 1.87 -2.78
C ALA A 114 2.30 2.36 -1.44
N LEU A 115 1.42 3.37 -1.46
CA LEU A 115 0.78 3.90 -0.26
C LEU A 115 -0.08 2.84 0.44
N MET A 116 -0.87 2.06 -0.30
CA MET A 116 -1.70 0.99 0.25
C MET A 116 -0.84 -0.13 0.85
N ILE A 117 0.19 -0.58 0.12
CA ILE A 117 1.11 -1.62 0.59
C ILE A 117 1.82 -1.17 1.87
N TRP A 118 2.31 0.07 1.90
CA TRP A 118 2.92 0.67 3.09
C TRP A 118 1.92 0.71 4.26
N ALA A 119 0.70 1.22 4.05
CA ALA A 119 -0.33 1.29 5.08
C ALA A 119 -0.71 -0.09 5.64
N ALA A 120 -0.85 -1.10 4.79
CA ALA A 120 -1.15 -2.46 5.21
C ALA A 120 0.04 -3.14 5.92
N ALA A 121 1.27 -2.80 5.53
CA ALA A 121 2.48 -3.36 6.13
C ALA A 121 2.56 -3.06 7.63
N PHE A 122 2.10 -1.88 8.08
CA PHE A 122 2.01 -1.54 9.51
C PHE A 122 1.20 -2.56 10.31
N TRP A 123 0.06 -3.02 9.79
CA TRP A 123 -0.79 -3.98 10.52
C TRP A 123 -0.24 -5.39 10.49
N VAL A 124 0.49 -5.75 9.44
CA VAL A 124 1.21 -7.02 9.37
C VAL A 124 2.42 -7.03 10.30
N SER A 125 3.17 -5.92 10.36
CA SER A 125 4.32 -5.77 11.26
C SER A 125 3.89 -5.64 12.71
N LYS A 126 2.81 -4.91 13.01
CA LYS A 126 2.29 -4.74 14.37
C LYS A 126 1.94 -6.06 15.07
N ASN A 127 1.51 -7.07 14.30
CA ASN A 127 1.30 -8.42 14.83
C ASN A 127 2.61 -9.12 15.24
N ASN A 128 3.75 -8.62 14.78
CA ASN A 128 5.10 -9.12 15.06
C ASN A 128 5.96 -8.16 15.93
N SER A 129 5.65 -6.86 15.99
CA SER A 129 6.40 -5.83 16.71
C SER A 129 5.47 -4.76 17.31
N ASN A 130 5.75 -4.28 18.53
CA ASN A 130 4.98 -3.22 19.22
C ASN A 130 5.26 -1.80 18.66
N GLU A 131 5.32 -1.62 17.35
CA GLU A 131 5.53 -0.30 16.74
C GLU A 131 4.30 0.60 16.97
N ASN A 132 4.56 1.82 17.43
CA ASN A 132 3.53 2.85 17.60
C ASN A 132 3.26 3.53 16.25
N LEU A 133 1.98 3.80 15.97
CA LEU A 133 1.54 4.48 14.76
C LEU A 133 2.20 5.86 14.61
N GLU A 134 2.44 6.56 15.72
CA GLU A 134 3.14 7.86 15.71
C GLU A 134 4.54 7.79 15.14
N ASP A 135 5.30 6.74 15.48
CA ASP A 135 6.68 6.61 15.04
C ASP A 135 6.74 6.07 13.61
N TYR A 136 5.78 5.21 13.25
CA TYR A 136 5.64 4.69 11.89
C TYR A 136 5.45 5.78 10.83
N VAL A 137 4.69 6.83 11.14
CA VAL A 137 4.43 7.94 10.21
C VAL A 137 5.49 9.05 10.25
N LYS A 138 6.47 8.98 11.17
CA LYS A 138 7.59 9.94 11.25
C LYS A 138 8.79 9.54 10.39
N CYS A 139 8.91 8.26 10.07
CA CYS A 139 10.00 7.71 9.26
C CYS A 139 9.89 8.07 7.78
#